data_AF-A0A0R3TP51-F1
#
_entry.id   AF-A0A0R3TP51-F1
#
_cell.length_a   1.000
_cell.length_b   1.000
_cell.length_c   1.000
_cell.angle_alpha   90.00
_cell.angle_beta   90.00
_cell.angle_gamma   90.00
#
_symmetry.space_group_name_H-M   'P 1'
#
loop_
_entity.id
_entity.type
_entity.pdbx_description
1 polymer ?
#
loop_
_entity_poly.entity_id
_entity_poly.type
_entity_poly.pdbx_seq_one_letter_code
_entity_poly.pdbx_strand_id
1 'polypeptide(L)' 'MLAGLQIKELSGQSAKVLWRLPQDIECNGEVMGFTMELNSSYETNQHITISPDLTEYTLTAFLPPT' A
#
# COMPACT_ATOMS: atom_id res chain seq x y z
N MET A 1 4.10 -2.46 19.36
CA MET A 1 2.89 -2.58 18.50
C MET A 1 3.37 -2.32 17.08
N LEU A 2 3.22 -3.27 16.14
CA LEU A 2 3.85 -3.14 14.80
C LEU A 2 3.07 -2.12 13.95
N ALA A 3 3.67 -0.93 13.77
CA ALA A 3 3.33 -0.02 12.69
C ALA A 3 3.93 -0.57 11.38
N GLY A 4 3.21 -0.50 10.27
CA GLY A 4 3.74 -0.94 8.97
C GLY A 4 2.68 -1.40 7.98
N LEU A 5 3.11 -1.50 6.73
CA LEU A 5 2.36 -2.09 5.62
C LEU A 5 2.38 -3.62 5.73
N GLN A 6 1.22 -4.25 5.57
CA GLN A 6 1.03 -5.69 5.66
C GLN A 6 0.23 -6.20 4.48
N ILE A 7 0.59 -7.39 3.98
CA ILE A 7 -0.24 -8.12 3.03
C ILE A 7 -1.26 -8.94 3.82
N LYS A 8 -2.55 -8.71 3.57
CA LYS A 8 -3.66 -9.44 4.18
C LYS A 8 -3.99 -10.70 3.40
N GLU A 9 -4.10 -10.55 2.08
CA GLU A 9 -4.52 -11.60 1.16
C GLU A 9 -3.70 -11.48 -0.11
N LEU A 10 -3.31 -12.63 -0.66
CA LEU A 10 -2.63 -12.74 -1.94
C LEU A 10 -3.42 -13.71 -2.81
N SER A 11 -3.73 -13.28 -4.03
CA SER A 11 -4.30 -14.13 -5.08
C SER A 11 -3.47 -13.97 -6.35
N GLY A 12 -3.72 -14.80 -7.36
CA GLY A 12 -2.87 -14.86 -8.56
C GLY A 12 -2.68 -13.53 -9.31
N GLN A 13 -3.62 -12.59 -9.19
CA GLN A 13 -3.57 -11.29 -9.89
C GLN A 13 -3.84 -10.09 -8.97
N SER A 14 -3.97 -10.30 -7.65
CA SER A 14 -4.26 -9.22 -6.72
C SER A 14 -3.68 -9.46 -5.33
N ALA A 15 -3.44 -8.39 -4.59
CA ALA A 15 -3.10 -8.43 -3.18
C ALA A 15 -3.92 -7.40 -2.44
N LYS A 16 -4.49 -7.80 -1.31
CA LYS A 16 -5.06 -6.87 -0.36
C LYS A 16 -3.96 -6.49 0.63
N VAL A 17 -3.67 -5.20 0.72
CA VAL A 17 -2.72 -4.65 1.68
C VAL A 17 -3.46 -3.80 2.69
N LEU A 18 -2.93 -3.77 3.92
CA LEU A 18 -3.42 -2.93 5.00
C LEU A 18 -2.24 -2.28 5.70
N TRP A 19 -2.45 -1.07 6.21
CA TRP A 19 -1.45 -0.37 7.01
C TRP A 19 -2.15 0.34 8.16
N ARG A 20 -1.37 0.63 9.20
CA ARG A 20 -1.80 1.49 10.30
C ARG A 20 -0.86 2.66 10.38
N LEU A 21 -1.43 3.84 10.50
CA LEU A 21 -0.67 5.02 10.86
C LEU A 21 -0.19 4.83 12.31
N PRO A 22 1.11 5.03 12.58
CA PRO A 22 1.59 5.21 13.94
C PRO A 22 0.77 6.34 14.61
N GLN A 23 0.29 6.08 15.83
CA GLN A 23 -0.49 7.06 16.60
C GLN A 23 0.35 8.28 17.01
N ASP A 24 1.67 8.15 16.88
CA ASP A 24 2.73 9.09 17.25
C ASP A 24 3.39 9.76 16.03
N ILE A 25 2.76 9.70 14.84
CA ILE A 25 3.23 10.55 13.73
C ILE A 25 3.04 12.02 14.13
N GLU A 26 4.14 12.68 14.46
CA GLU A 26 4.23 14.13 14.53
C GLU A 26 4.32 14.70 13.11
N CYS A 27 3.17 14.95 12.50
CA CYS A 27 3.10 15.75 11.29
C CYS A 27 3.04 17.24 11.66
N ASN A 28 3.91 18.05 11.05
CA ASN A 28 3.79 19.51 11.06
C ASN A 28 2.66 19.98 10.12
N GLY A 29 1.48 19.37 10.22
CA GLY A 29 0.35 19.58 9.31
C GLY A 29 -0.63 18.40 9.29
N GLU A 30 -1.60 18.47 8.38
CA GLU A 30 -2.59 17.41 8.15
C GLU A 30 -2.06 16.37 7.15
N VAL A 31 -2.36 15.09 7.39
CA VAL A 31 -2.03 14.01 6.43
C VAL A 31 -3.00 14.10 5.26
N MET A 32 -2.49 14.45 4.08
CA MET A 32 -3.31 14.61 2.86
C MET A 32 -3.48 13.33 2.04
N GLY A 33 -2.71 12.28 2.36
CA GLY A 33 -2.76 11.00 1.68
C GLY A 33 -1.46 10.21 1.77
N PHE A 34 -1.43 9.07 1.10
CA PHE A 34 -0.29 8.17 1.01
C PHE A 34 0.08 7.93 -0.45
N THR A 35 1.37 7.73 -0.69
CA THR A 35 1.86 7.19 -1.95
C THR A 35 2.34 5.78 -1.69
N MET A 36 1.77 4.80 -2.40
CA MET A 36 2.24 3.43 -2.41
C MET A 36 3.07 3.19 -3.67
N GLU A 37 4.29 2.73 -3.47
CA GLU A 37 5.17 2.31 -4.55
C GLU A 37 5.16 0.78 -4.63
N LEU A 38 4.74 0.25 -5.79
CA LEU A 38 4.80 -1.16 -6.10
C LEU A 38 5.92 -1.35 -7.13
N ASN A 39 6.97 -2.05 -6.71
CA ASN A 39 8.10 -2.39 -7.54
C ASN A 39 8.01 -3.87 -7.94
N SER A 40 8.09 -4.13 -9.25
CA SER A 40 8.03 -5.47 -9.83
C SER A 40 9.35 -5.77 -10.53
N SER A 41 9.79 -7.03 -10.47
CA SER A 41 10.98 -7.50 -11.21
C SER A 41 10.87 -7.33 -12.73
N TYR A 42 9.68 -7.01 -13.25
CA TYR A 42 9.37 -6.82 -14.67
C TYR A 42 9.39 -5.33 -15.11
N GLU A 43 10.22 -4.51 -14.47
CA GLU A 43 10.46 -3.07 -14.80
C GLU A 43 9.22 -2.15 -14.75
N THR A 44 8.12 -2.59 -14.14
CA THR A 44 6.92 -1.76 -13.97
C THR A 44 6.82 -1.30 -12.52
N ASN A 45 7.29 -0.07 -12.27
CA ASN A 45 7.02 0.61 -11.01
C ASN A 45 5.68 1.34 -11.11
N GLN A 46 4.78 1.06 -10.16
CA GLN A 46 3.51 1.76 -10.06
C GLN A 46 3.51 2.67 -8.83
N HIS A 47 3.07 3.91 -9.03
CA HIS A 47 2.80 4.85 -7.96
C HIS A 47 1.29 5.03 -7.81
N ILE A 48 0.78 4.74 -6.63
CA ILE A 48 -0.65 4.79 -6.33
C ILE A 48 -0.85 5.83 -5.23
N THR A 49 -1.65 6.86 -5.53
CA THR A 49 -2.07 7.85 -4.53
C THR A 49 -3.32 7.35 -3.81
N ILE A 50 -3.28 7.38 -2.49
CA ILE A 50 -4.32 6.84 -1.61
C ILE A 50 -4.77 7.94 -0.66
N SER A 51 -6.08 8.08 -0.49
CA SER A 51 -6.67 9.03 0.45
C SER A 51 -6.28 8.74 1.90
N PRO A 52 -6.21 9.76 2.78
CA PRO A 52 -5.69 9.62 4.14
C PRO A 52 -6.60 8.82 5.08
N ASP A 53 -7.88 8.68 4.72
CA ASP A 53 -8.90 7.91 5.45
C ASP A 53 -8.83 6.39 5.18
N LEU A 54 -8.12 5.99 4.13
CA LEU A 54 -7.95 4.60 3.78
C LEU A 54 -6.77 3.98 4.53
N THR A 55 -7.02 2.77 5.06
CA THR A 55 -6.03 1.92 5.74
C THR A 55 -5.91 0.55 5.09
N GLU A 56 -6.62 0.35 3.98
CA GLU A 56 -6.55 -0.84 3.15
C GLU A 56 -6.66 -0.47 1.66
N TYR A 57 -6.01 -1.27 0.81
CA TYR A 57 -6.07 -1.12 -0.64
C TYR A 57 -5.96 -2.48 -1.32
N THR A 58 -6.65 -2.65 -2.44
CA THR A 58 -6.54 -3.85 -3.28
C THR A 58 -5.69 -3.51 -4.49
N LEU A 59 -4.47 -4.04 -4.51
CA LEU A 59 -3.61 -4.04 -5.68
C LEU A 59 -4.17 -5.03 -6.68
N THR A 60 -4.38 -4.60 -7.92
CA THR A 60 -4.88 -5.43 -9.03
C THR A 60 -3.90 -5.39 -10.19
N ALA A 61 -3.97 -6.38 -11.08
CA ALA A 61 -3.13 -6.49 -12.28
C ALA A 61 -1.67 -6.83 -12.00
N PHE A 62 -1.42 -7.70 -11.02
CA PHE A 62 -0.13 -8.41 -11.01
C PHE A 62 -0.02 -9.27 -12.25
N LEU A 63 1.14 -9.19 -12.92
CA LEU A 63 1.48 -10.16 -13.94
C LEU A 63 1.50 -11.55 -13.28
N PRO A 64 0.86 -12.56 -13.87
CA PRO A 64 0.81 -13.90 -13.28
C PRO A 64 2.24 -14.43 -13.09
N PRO A 65 2.50 -15.19 -12.01
CA PRO A 65 3.76 -15.90 -11.88
C PRO A 65 3.88 -16.89 -13.05
N THR A 66 5.00 -16.84 -13.79
CA THR A 66 5.39 -17.89 -14.74
C THR A 66 5.75 -19.18 -14.04
#